data_AF-A0A448MK09-F1
#
_entry.id   AF-A0A448MK09-F1
#
_cell.length_a   1.000
_cell.length_b   1.000
_cell.length_c   1.000
_cell.angle_alpha   90.00
_cell.angle_beta   90.00
_cell.angle_gamma   90.00
#
_symmetry.space_group_name_H-M   'P 1'
#
loop_
_entity.id
_entity.type
_entity.pdbx_description
1 polymer ?
#
loop_
_entity_poly.entity_id
_entity_poly.type
_entity_poly.pdbx_seq_one_letter_code
_entity_poly.pdbx_strand_id
1 'polypeptide(L)'
;MTRIVYTDDKGTKHEIATHDDGLKFTGNDNDTVNNHKLNSVVTVKGEGVDKAVSKSFKSALGNINVKADGQGTLEVQLAKDIDLGNDGSVRAGNTVINNRGISVKNGPSMTVDGINAGNKKLPMSHLVKFPPLQLRR
;
A
#
# COMPACT_ATOMS: atom_id res chain seq x y z
N MET A 1 -14.12 -35.13 -19.28
CA MET A 1 -14.71 -34.45 -20.45
C MET A 1 -13.88 -34.78 -21.68
N THR A 2 -14.51 -35.04 -22.81
CA THR A 2 -13.81 -35.24 -24.09
C THR A 2 -13.51 -33.88 -24.70
N ARG A 3 -12.23 -33.57 -24.97
CA ARG A 3 -11.83 -32.33 -25.62
C ARG A 3 -11.90 -32.47 -27.14
N ILE A 4 -12.32 -31.40 -27.82
CA ILE A 4 -12.23 -31.32 -29.28
C ILE A 4 -10.79 -30.94 -29.63
N VAL A 5 -10.18 -31.74 -30.50
CA VAL A 5 -8.83 -31.52 -31.01
C VAL A 5 -8.92 -31.29 -32.52
N TYR A 6 -8.26 -30.24 -33.01
CA TYR A 6 -8.10 -30.01 -34.44
C TYR A 6 -6.61 -29.93 -34.81
N THR A 7 -6.30 -30.16 -36.08
CA THR A 7 -4.96 -30.05 -36.61
C THR A 7 -4.91 -28.83 -37.54
N ASP A 8 -3.93 -27.96 -37.36
CA ASP A 8 -3.72 -26.83 -38.27
C ASP A 8 -3.10 -27.28 -39.61
N ASP A 9 -2.98 -26.34 -40.54
CA ASP A 9 -2.37 -26.53 -41.86
C ASP A 9 -0.89 -26.96 -41.81
N LYS A 10 -0.23 -26.79 -40.66
CA LYS A 10 1.15 -27.23 -40.38
C LYS A 10 1.23 -28.58 -39.69
N GLY A 11 0.10 -29.25 -39.44
CA GLY A 11 0.06 -30.54 -38.76
C GLY A 11 0.11 -30.45 -37.23
N THR A 12 0.07 -29.26 -36.64
CA THR A 12 0.10 -29.08 -35.18
C THR A 12 -1.28 -29.33 -34.60
N LYS A 13 -1.37 -30.15 -33.55
CA LYS A 13 -2.62 -30.40 -32.84
C LYS A 13 -2.89 -29.30 -31.81
N HIS A 14 -4.13 -28.81 -31.81
CA HIS A 14 -4.63 -27.82 -30.86
C HIS A 14 -5.87 -28.37 -30.15
N GLU A 15 -6.00 -28.09 -28.85
CA GLU A 15 -7.18 -28.42 -28.07
C GLU A 15 -8.03 -27.17 -27.87
N ILE A 16 -9.33 -27.28 -28.13
CA ILE A 16 -10.27 -26.18 -27.89
C ILE A 16 -10.55 -26.08 -26.37
N ALA A 17 -10.47 -24.86 -25.83
CA ALA A 17 -10.83 -24.59 -24.45
C ALA A 17 -12.29 -24.97 -24.16
N THR A 18 -12.51 -25.58 -23.00
CA THR A 18 -13.82 -26.01 -22.51
C THR A 18 -14.28 -25.12 -21.35
N HIS A 19 -15.53 -25.25 -20.87
CA HIS A 19 -15.98 -24.49 -19.70
C HIS A 19 -15.18 -24.80 -18.42
N ASP A 20 -14.55 -25.98 -18.35
CA ASP A 20 -13.64 -26.33 -17.26
C ASP A 20 -12.28 -25.62 -17.40
N ASP A 21 -11.97 -25.12 -18.59
CA ASP A 21 -10.78 -24.32 -18.90
C ASP A 21 -11.12 -22.85 -18.69
N GLY A 22 -10.73 -22.30 -17.55
CA GLY A 22 -10.85 -20.87 -17.31
C GLY A 22 -9.50 -20.20 -17.09
N LEU A 23 -9.52 -19.06 -16.40
CA LEU A 23 -8.33 -18.26 -16.15
C LEU A 23 -7.61 -18.76 -14.88
N LYS A 24 -6.29 -18.69 -14.92
CA LYS A 24 -5.41 -19.02 -13.78
C LYS A 24 -4.72 -17.75 -13.33
N PHE A 25 -4.90 -17.39 -12.06
CA PHE A 25 -4.25 -16.22 -11.46
C PHE A 25 -3.31 -16.69 -10.35
N THR A 26 -2.11 -16.12 -10.28
CA THR A 26 -1.16 -16.34 -9.20
C THR A 26 -0.72 -15.01 -8.62
N GLY A 27 -0.31 -15.01 -7.35
CA GLY A 27 0.29 -13.86 -6.70
C GLY A 27 1.82 -13.94 -6.71
N ASN A 28 2.45 -13.05 -5.95
CA ASN A 28 3.90 -13.10 -5.74
C ASN A 28 4.37 -14.37 -5.01
N ASP A 29 3.45 -15.07 -4.34
CA ASP A 29 3.70 -16.36 -3.70
C ASP A 29 3.94 -17.48 -4.71
N ASN A 30 3.56 -17.30 -5.99
CA ASN A 30 3.79 -18.17 -7.18
C ASN A 30 3.37 -19.65 -7.07
N ASP A 31 3.22 -20.19 -5.88
CA ASP A 31 2.91 -21.57 -5.57
C ASP A 31 1.40 -21.82 -5.50
N THR A 32 0.61 -20.78 -5.20
CA THR A 32 -0.85 -20.87 -5.11
C THR A 32 -1.51 -20.38 -6.39
N VAL A 33 -2.10 -21.31 -7.15
CA VAL A 33 -2.87 -20.96 -8.36
C VAL A 33 -4.36 -20.85 -8.04
N ASN A 34 -4.91 -19.66 -8.20
CA ASN A 34 -6.36 -19.40 -8.18
C ASN A 34 -6.94 -19.75 -9.55
N ASN A 35 -7.41 -21.00 -9.69
CA ASN A 35 -8.05 -21.48 -10.90
C ASN A 35 -9.54 -21.07 -10.89
N HIS A 36 -9.95 -20.29 -11.89
CA HIS A 36 -11.32 -19.83 -12.06
C HIS A 36 -11.87 -20.34 -13.38
N LYS A 37 -12.86 -21.24 -13.33
CA LYS A 37 -13.56 -21.75 -14.53
C LYS A 37 -14.25 -20.62 -15.31
N LEU A 38 -14.53 -20.85 -16.58
CA LEU A 38 -15.39 -19.94 -17.36
C LEU A 38 -16.74 -19.76 -16.66
N ASN A 39 -17.31 -18.55 -16.74
CA ASN A 39 -18.55 -18.16 -16.05
C ASN A 39 -18.48 -18.23 -14.50
N SER A 40 -17.29 -18.23 -13.90
CA SER A 40 -17.11 -18.06 -12.45
C SER A 40 -16.75 -16.63 -12.07
N VAL A 41 -17.01 -16.25 -10.82
CA VAL A 41 -16.66 -14.94 -10.29
C VAL A 41 -15.24 -14.98 -9.72
N VAL A 42 -14.39 -14.06 -10.17
CA VAL A 42 -13.09 -13.75 -9.55
C VAL A 42 -13.29 -12.61 -8.57
N THR A 43 -12.81 -12.76 -7.34
CA THR A 43 -12.84 -11.69 -6.34
C THR A 43 -11.44 -11.15 -6.12
N VAL A 44 -11.26 -9.86 -6.38
CA VAL A 44 -10.05 -9.10 -6.01
C VAL A 44 -10.47 -8.11 -4.93
N LYS A 45 -9.86 -8.18 -3.75
CA LYS A 45 -10.20 -7.32 -2.60
C LYS A 45 -8.95 -6.91 -1.85
N GLY A 46 -8.99 -5.73 -1.23
CA GLY A 46 -8.00 -5.36 -0.23
C GLY A 46 -8.22 -6.12 1.08
N GLU A 47 -7.16 -6.25 1.86
CA GLU A 47 -7.19 -6.95 3.14
C GLU A 47 -8.13 -6.25 4.13
N GLY A 48 -8.91 -7.03 4.88
CA GLY A 48 -9.81 -6.50 5.92
C GLY A 48 -10.96 -5.61 5.42
N VAL A 49 -11.17 -5.47 4.11
CA VAL A 49 -12.27 -4.68 3.53
C VAL A 49 -13.44 -5.58 3.15
N ASP A 50 -14.58 -5.41 3.82
CA ASP A 50 -15.84 -6.05 3.46
C ASP A 50 -16.71 -5.18 2.53
N LYS A 51 -17.87 -5.73 2.11
CA LYS A 51 -18.80 -5.06 1.21
C LYS A 51 -19.41 -3.78 1.81
N ALA A 52 -19.59 -3.70 3.11
CA ALA A 52 -20.14 -2.52 3.77
C ALA A 52 -19.08 -1.41 3.82
N VAL A 53 -17.87 -1.74 4.25
CA VAL A 53 -16.72 -0.83 4.34
C VAL A 53 -16.34 -0.28 2.95
N SER A 54 -16.35 -1.12 1.91
CA SER A 54 -16.00 -0.72 0.53
C SER A 54 -16.91 0.39 -0.03
N LYS A 55 -18.19 0.44 0.36
CA LYS A 55 -19.14 1.44 -0.15
C LYS A 55 -18.80 2.86 0.31
N SER A 56 -18.38 2.99 1.56
CA SER A 56 -18.08 4.26 2.23
C SER A 56 -16.62 4.34 2.66
N PHE A 57 -15.72 3.79 1.84
CA PHE A 57 -14.31 3.62 2.17
C PHE A 57 -13.66 4.96 2.52
N LYS A 58 -13.24 5.08 3.79
CA LYS A 58 -12.41 6.19 4.29
C LYS A 58 -11.07 5.66 4.77
N SER A 59 -11.13 4.57 5.52
CA SER A 59 -10.00 3.80 6.01
C SER A 59 -10.45 2.36 6.29
N ALA A 60 -9.50 1.43 6.29
CA ALA A 60 -9.66 0.05 6.76
C ALA A 60 -8.28 -0.48 7.16
N LEU A 61 -8.26 -1.55 7.97
CA LEU A 61 -7.01 -2.17 8.43
C LEU A 61 -6.03 -2.50 7.28
N GLY A 62 -6.54 -2.91 6.12
CA GLY A 62 -5.68 -3.21 4.96
C GLY A 62 -5.33 -2.02 4.06
N ASN A 63 -5.78 -0.80 4.37
CA ASN A 63 -5.55 0.47 3.66
C ASN A 63 -5.93 0.53 2.17
N ILE A 64 -6.19 -0.59 1.51
CA ILE A 64 -6.53 -0.69 0.09
C ILE A 64 -7.97 -1.17 -0.04
N ASN A 65 -8.74 -0.53 -0.91
CA ASN A 65 -10.03 -1.01 -1.35
C ASN A 65 -9.99 -1.28 -2.86
N VAL A 66 -10.73 -2.29 -3.29
CA VAL A 66 -10.94 -2.60 -4.70
C VAL A 66 -12.45 -2.57 -4.91
N LYS A 67 -12.94 -1.57 -5.64
CA LYS A 67 -14.37 -1.32 -5.83
C LYS A 67 -14.76 -1.51 -7.29
N ALA A 68 -15.66 -2.44 -7.55
CA ALA A 68 -16.27 -2.58 -8.87
C ALA A 68 -17.28 -1.46 -9.13
N ASP A 69 -17.21 -0.84 -10.31
CA ASP A 69 -18.16 0.19 -10.75
C ASP A 69 -19.39 -0.40 -11.48
N GLY A 70 -19.34 -1.68 -11.84
CA GLY A 70 -20.38 -2.36 -12.63
C GLY A 70 -20.35 -2.04 -14.14
N GLN A 71 -19.36 -1.28 -14.59
CA GLN A 71 -19.15 -0.84 -15.97
C GLN A 71 -17.85 -1.42 -16.58
N GLY A 72 -17.20 -2.33 -15.86
CA GLY A 72 -15.98 -3.01 -16.29
C GLY A 72 -14.71 -2.52 -15.61
N THR A 73 -14.81 -1.60 -14.65
CA THR A 73 -13.66 -1.09 -13.89
C THR A 73 -13.62 -1.67 -12.49
N LEU A 74 -12.42 -2.04 -12.05
CA LEU A 74 -12.08 -2.18 -10.64
C LEU A 74 -11.25 -0.97 -10.22
N GLU A 75 -11.84 -0.07 -9.45
CA GLU A 75 -11.16 1.10 -8.89
C GLU A 75 -10.33 0.65 -7.67
N VAL A 76 -9.02 0.86 -7.74
CA VAL A 76 -8.11 0.61 -6.60
C VAL A 76 -7.95 1.92 -5.82
N GLN A 77 -8.41 1.92 -4.58
CA GLN A 77 -8.45 3.11 -3.73
C GLN A 77 -7.50 2.92 -2.55
N LEU A 78 -6.77 3.99 -2.22
CA LEU A 78 -5.97 4.09 -1.01
C LEU A 78 -6.79 4.81 0.07
N ALA A 79 -6.71 4.35 1.32
CA ALA A 79 -7.34 4.99 2.45
C ALA A 79 -6.86 6.45 2.61
N LYS A 80 -7.75 7.34 3.06
CA LYS A 80 -7.39 8.73 3.39
C LYS A 80 -6.55 8.78 4.65
N ASP A 81 -6.96 8.01 5.65
CA ASP A 81 -6.25 7.83 6.91
C ASP A 81 -5.53 6.48 6.85
N ILE A 82 -4.22 6.54 6.63
CA ILE A 82 -3.37 5.36 6.50
C ILE A 82 -2.89 4.92 7.87
N ASP A 83 -3.26 3.71 8.25
CA ASP A 83 -2.78 3.04 9.46
C ASP A 83 -1.89 1.86 9.06
N LEU A 84 -0.59 1.98 9.30
CA LEU A 84 0.37 0.93 8.98
C LEU A 84 0.58 -0.06 10.14
N GLY A 85 -0.16 0.11 11.25
CA GLY A 85 -0.05 -0.72 12.44
C GLY A 85 1.29 -0.55 13.18
N ASN A 86 1.54 -1.45 14.13
CA ASN A 86 2.69 -1.35 15.05
C ASN A 86 4.05 -1.55 14.34
N ASP A 87 4.08 -2.37 13.30
CA ASP A 87 5.30 -2.68 12.52
C ASP A 87 5.41 -1.85 11.23
N GLY A 88 4.45 -0.93 11.03
CA GLY A 88 4.35 -0.07 9.88
C GLY A 88 5.44 0.99 9.79
N SER A 89 5.87 1.29 8.56
CA SER A 89 6.74 2.43 8.31
C SER A 89 6.60 3.00 6.90
N VAL A 90 6.90 4.29 6.75
CA VAL A 90 7.09 4.97 5.47
C VAL A 90 8.54 5.35 5.33
N ARG A 91 9.18 4.96 4.23
CA ARG A 91 10.56 5.32 3.90
C ARG A 91 10.61 6.18 2.64
N ALA A 92 11.18 7.37 2.76
CA ALA A 92 11.45 8.28 1.65
C ALA A 92 12.95 8.61 1.61
N GLY A 93 13.71 7.86 0.80
CA GLY A 93 15.17 7.98 0.75
C GLY A 93 15.83 7.65 2.09
N ASN A 94 16.39 8.66 2.75
CA ASN A 94 17.03 8.53 4.06
C ASN A 94 16.07 8.76 5.24
N THR A 95 14.85 9.24 4.98
CA THR A 95 13.85 9.52 6.02
C THR A 95 12.98 8.29 6.27
N VAL A 96 12.76 7.97 7.54
CA VAL A 96 11.84 6.92 7.99
C VAL A 96 10.84 7.53 8.98
N ILE A 97 9.56 7.25 8.76
CA ILE A 97 8.45 7.53 9.69
C ILE A 97 7.90 6.18 10.16
N ASN A 98 7.86 5.94 11.47
CA ASN A 98 7.35 4.70 12.07
C ASN A 98 6.81 4.95 13.49
N ASN A 99 6.52 3.88 14.24
CA ASN A 99 5.98 3.97 15.60
C ASN A 99 6.85 4.76 16.61
N ARG A 100 8.15 4.96 16.32
CA ARG A 100 9.05 5.73 17.17
C ARG A 100 9.03 7.22 16.86
N GLY A 101 8.56 7.62 15.68
CA GLY A 101 8.59 9.00 15.19
C GLY A 101 9.25 9.12 13.81
N ILE A 102 10.04 10.17 13.60
CA ILE A 102 10.69 10.54 12.34
C ILE A 102 12.21 10.51 12.50
N SER A 103 12.92 9.86 11.60
CA SER A 103 14.39 9.82 11.60
C SER A 103 14.97 10.02 10.20
N VAL A 104 16.13 10.67 10.11
CA VAL A 104 16.93 10.78 8.89
C VAL A 104 18.26 10.06 9.12
N LYS A 105 18.60 9.11 8.24
CA LYS A 105 19.89 8.38 8.31
C LYS A 105 21.06 9.37 8.37
N ASN A 106 21.93 9.22 9.36
CA ASN A 106 23.10 10.11 9.62
C ASN A 106 22.72 11.59 9.82
N GLY A 107 21.49 11.86 10.25
CA GLY A 107 20.93 13.20 10.36
C GLY A 107 20.08 13.39 11.63
N PRO A 108 19.22 14.41 11.62
CA PRO A 108 18.30 14.69 12.73
C PRO A 108 17.25 13.60 12.92
N SER A 109 16.66 13.56 14.12
CA SER A 109 15.49 12.74 14.43
C SER A 109 14.59 13.42 15.45
N MET A 110 13.30 13.07 15.42
CA MET A 110 12.28 13.42 16.38
C MET A 110 11.54 12.14 16.74
N THR A 111 11.80 11.62 17.93
CA THR A 111 11.22 10.35 18.40
C THR A 111 10.46 10.54 19.71
N VAL A 112 9.82 9.47 20.17
CA VAL A 112 9.21 9.39 21.52
C VAL A 112 10.20 9.71 22.65
N ASP A 113 11.51 9.59 22.41
CA ASP A 113 12.57 9.88 23.38
C ASP A 113 13.04 11.36 23.30
N GLY A 114 12.56 12.13 22.33
CA GLY A 114 12.87 13.55 22.16
C GLY A 114 13.41 13.94 20.79
N ILE A 115 14.04 15.11 20.72
CA ILE A 115 14.58 15.70 19.48
C ILE A 115 16.11 15.63 19.51
N ASN A 116 16.71 15.04 18.47
CA ASN A 116 18.15 15.01 18.24
C ASN A 116 18.50 15.74 16.94
N ALA A 117 19.32 16.79 17.03
CA ALA A 117 19.71 17.61 15.88
C ALA A 117 20.74 16.95 14.94
N GLY A 118 21.28 15.76 15.26
CA GLY A 118 22.22 15.04 14.39
C GLY A 118 23.51 15.83 14.11
N ASN A 119 24.05 16.49 15.13
CA ASN A 119 25.19 17.40 15.06
C ASN A 119 25.02 18.54 14.03
N LYS A 120 23.78 18.93 13.71
CA LYS A 120 23.48 20.09 12.86
C LYS A 120 23.18 21.30 13.73
N LYS A 121 23.59 22.48 13.25
CA LYS A 121 23.28 23.76 13.91
C LYS A 121 21.79 24.02 13.84
N LEU A 122 21.17 24.31 14.99
CA LEU A 122 19.81 24.84 15.05
C LEU A 122 19.88 26.37 14.83
N PRO A 123 19.30 26.92 13.75
CA PRO A 123 19.29 28.36 13.54
C PRO A 123 18.37 29.03 14.57
N MET A 124 18.93 29.91 15.41
CA MET A 124 18.15 30.75 16.32
C MET A 124 17.60 31.95 15.54
N SER A 125 16.28 32.08 15.41
CA SER A 125 15.65 33.20 14.69
C SER A 125 15.46 34.47 15.53
N HIS A 126 15.79 34.46 16.83
CA HIS A 126 15.64 35.64 17.68
C HIS A 126 16.56 35.59 18.90
N LEU A 127 17.56 36.49 18.96
CA LEU A 127 18.27 36.79 20.20
C LEU A 127 17.47 37.87 20.92
N VAL A 128 16.78 37.55 22.00
CA VAL A 128 16.17 38.57 22.87
C VAL A 128 17.31 39.39 23.47
N LYS A 129 17.57 40.57 22.91
CA LYS A 129 18.47 41.56 23.53
C LYS A 129 17.71 42.18 24.71
N PHE A 130 18.05 41.77 25.92
CA PHE A 130 17.57 42.49 27.10
C PHE A 130 18.21 43.90 27.13
N PRO A 131 17.43 44.96 27.37
CA PRO A 131 18.00 46.28 27.58
C PRO A 131 18.90 46.27 28.83
N PRO A 132 19.98 47.07 28.86
CA PRO A 132 20.84 47.15 30.03
C PRO A 132 20.04 47.63 31.25
N LEU A 133 20.22 46.97 32.40
CA LEU A 133 19.64 47.42 33.67
C LEU A 133 20.12 48.84 33.97
N GLN A 134 19.21 49.80 33.91
CA GLN A 134 19.47 51.14 34.46
C GLN A 134 19.29 51.05 35.97
N LEU A 135 20.39 50.99 36.72
CA LEU A 135 20.39 51.16 38.17
C LEU A 135 19.89 52.57 38.49
N ARG A 136 18.67 52.69 39.04
CA ARG A 136 18.23 53.95 39.64
C ARG A 136 19.05 54.18 40.91
N ARG A 137 19.86 55.23 40.91
CA ARG A 137 20.41 55.82 42.14
C ARG A 137 19.33 56.61 42.85
#